data_AF-A0A6I1BRR8-F1
#
_entry.id   AF-A0A6I1BRR8-F1
#
_cell.length_a   1.000
_cell.length_b   1.000
_cell.length_c   1.000
_cell.angle_alpha   90.00
_cell.angle_beta   90.00
_cell.angle_gamma   90.00
#
_symmetry.space_group_name_H-M   'P 1'
#
loop_
_entity.id
_entity.type
_entity.pdbx_description
1 polymer ?
#
loop_
_entity_poly.entity_id
_entity_poly.type
_entity_poly.pdbx_seq_one_letter_code
_entity_poly.pdbx_strand_id
1 'polypeptide(L)'
;MRPALRSRQGAGSTPCFKVDSKFDDMEPGARKAARDAELRPLMEDFGGMGAGQLPLASPKLALHRALQYAVEFWPYVMNVLEDGHLELSNNVAEQAQRIFVVGRKNWLFSDAPRGARASAAIYSVTTTAKANGLNPRLYVEWLLTEMPNAGELTDEVVDSFLPWSDRVPESCKLDPAAAEKAKEMPDDFIINIDPDAFDDEMANNAEEGL
;
A
#
# COMPACT_ATOMS: atom_id res chain seq x y z
N MET A 1 -5.39 -16.53 10.02
CA MET A 1 -6.78 -16.10 10.26
C MET A 1 -6.75 -14.58 10.25
N ARG A 2 -7.03 -13.94 9.11
CA ARG A 2 -6.88 -12.49 8.95
C ARG A 2 -8.03 -11.82 9.73
N PRO A 3 -7.78 -10.87 10.65
CA PRO A 3 -8.86 -10.04 11.16
C PRO A 3 -9.36 -9.21 10.00
N ALA A 4 -10.64 -9.35 9.64
CA ALA A 4 -11.30 -8.52 8.66
C ALA A 4 -11.02 -7.05 9.00
N LEU A 5 -10.17 -6.40 8.20
CA LEU A 5 -10.02 -4.95 8.16
C LEU A 5 -11.37 -4.40 7.73
N ARG A 6 -12.27 -4.26 8.70
CA ARG A 6 -13.64 -3.79 8.51
C ARG A 6 -13.55 -2.50 7.71
N SER A 7 -13.94 -2.59 6.45
CA SER A 7 -14.28 -1.42 5.66
C SER A 7 -15.20 -0.57 6.53
N ARG A 8 -14.81 0.67 6.80
CA ARG A 8 -15.74 1.64 7.38
C ARG A 8 -16.88 1.73 6.36
N GLN A 9 -17.98 1.05 6.65
CA GLN A 9 -19.20 1.12 5.86
C GLN A 9 -19.72 2.56 5.95
N GLY A 10 -19.31 3.40 5.01
CA GLY A 10 -20.06 4.60 4.66
C GLY A 10 -21.44 4.16 4.14
N ALA A 11 -22.48 4.92 4.47
CA ALA A 11 -23.89 4.61 4.29
C ALA A 11 -24.40 4.51 2.82
N GLY A 12 -23.58 3.99 1.89
CA GLY A 12 -23.89 3.88 0.47
C GLY A 12 -23.04 2.84 -0.28
N SER A 13 -22.65 1.73 0.35
CA SER A 13 -21.83 0.71 -0.34
C SER A 13 -22.58 0.11 -1.53
N THR A 14 -22.06 0.36 -2.74
CA THR A 14 -22.53 -0.19 -4.02
C THR A 14 -22.75 -1.71 -3.90
N PRO A 15 -23.77 -2.30 -4.56
CA PRO A 15 -24.10 -3.73 -4.43
C PRO A 15 -22.90 -4.69 -4.53
N CYS A 16 -21.93 -4.40 -5.39
CA CYS A 16 -20.71 -5.20 -5.56
C CYS A 16 -19.90 -5.36 -4.26
N PHE A 17 -19.68 -4.28 -3.50
CA PHE A 17 -18.91 -4.35 -2.24
C PHE A 17 -19.62 -5.13 -1.15
N LYS A 18 -20.95 -5.08 -1.11
CA LYS A 18 -21.75 -5.87 -0.13
C LYS A 18 -21.69 -7.36 -0.40
N VAL A 19 -21.61 -7.74 -1.68
CA VAL A 19 -21.46 -9.14 -2.08
C VAL A 19 -20.03 -9.60 -1.82
N ASP A 20 -19.03 -8.83 -2.25
CA ASP A 20 -17.61 -9.21 -2.10
C ASP A 20 -17.20 -9.41 -0.63
N SER A 21 -17.74 -8.59 0.29
CA SER A 21 -17.44 -8.71 1.73
C SER A 21 -17.86 -10.05 2.36
N LYS A 22 -18.74 -10.82 1.71
CA LYS A 22 -19.10 -12.18 2.17
C LYS A 22 -17.96 -13.18 1.98
N PHE A 23 -16.98 -12.84 1.15
CA PHE A 23 -15.93 -13.75 0.73
C PHE A 23 -14.58 -13.44 1.41
N ASP A 24 -14.52 -12.45 2.31
CA ASP A 24 -13.28 -11.98 2.94
C ASP A 24 -12.54 -13.08 3.73
N ASP A 25 -13.29 -14.00 4.34
CA ASP A 25 -12.76 -15.11 5.14
C ASP A 25 -12.60 -16.42 4.33
N MET A 26 -12.81 -16.39 3.01
CA MET A 26 -12.69 -17.57 2.16
C MET A 26 -11.25 -17.79 1.69
N GLU A 27 -10.88 -19.05 1.52
CA GLU A 27 -9.63 -19.40 0.83
C GLU A 27 -9.62 -18.85 -0.61
N PRO A 28 -8.46 -18.44 -1.16
CA PRO A 28 -8.38 -17.74 -2.44
C PRO A 28 -9.11 -18.44 -3.59
N GLY A 29 -8.99 -19.77 -3.69
CA GLY A 29 -9.70 -20.55 -4.71
C GLY A 29 -11.23 -20.53 -4.56
N ALA A 30 -11.73 -20.62 -3.32
CA ALA A 30 -13.16 -20.53 -3.03
C ALA A 30 -13.69 -19.10 -3.24
N ARG A 31 -12.91 -18.08 -2.83
CA ARG A 31 -13.21 -16.66 -3.07
C ARG A 31 -13.33 -16.38 -4.56
N LYS A 32 -12.41 -16.89 -5.39
CA LYS A 32 -12.49 -16.78 -6.85
C LYS A 32 -13.78 -17.39 -7.39
N ALA A 33 -14.10 -18.62 -7.01
CA ALA A 33 -15.30 -19.31 -7.49
C ALA A 33 -16.60 -18.59 -7.07
N ALA A 34 -16.66 -18.09 -5.83
CA ALA A 34 -17.80 -17.32 -5.34
C ALA A 34 -17.95 -15.98 -6.06
N ARG A 35 -16.83 -15.29 -6.34
CA ARG A 35 -16.81 -14.07 -7.15
C ARG A 35 -17.30 -14.32 -8.57
N ASP A 36 -16.89 -15.41 -9.19
CA ASP A 36 -17.33 -15.78 -10.54
C ASP A 36 -18.86 -16.00 -10.59
N ALA A 37 -19.43 -16.64 -9.58
CA ALA A 37 -20.85 -16.95 -9.50
C ALA A 37 -21.74 -15.74 -9.11
N GLU A 38 -21.33 -14.95 -8.11
CA GLU A 38 -22.18 -13.89 -7.53
C GLU A 38 -21.74 -12.47 -7.88
N LEU A 39 -20.44 -12.20 -8.01
CA LEU A 39 -19.90 -10.85 -8.18
C LEU A 39 -19.76 -10.46 -9.66
N ARG A 40 -19.28 -11.37 -10.50
CA ARG A 40 -19.10 -11.16 -11.95
C ARG A 40 -20.34 -10.54 -12.62
N PRO A 41 -21.56 -11.09 -12.49
CA PRO A 41 -22.72 -10.52 -13.17
C PRO A 41 -23.04 -9.08 -12.71
N LEU A 42 -22.81 -8.75 -11.44
CA LEU A 42 -23.00 -7.39 -10.92
C LEU A 42 -21.98 -6.41 -11.46
N MET A 43 -20.72 -6.85 -11.59
CA MET A 43 -19.66 -6.05 -12.17
C MET A 43 -19.89 -5.84 -13.67
N GLU A 44 -20.27 -6.87 -14.41
CA GLU A 44 -20.59 -6.76 -15.83
C GLU A 44 -21.77 -5.81 -16.09
N ASP A 45 -22.83 -5.90 -15.28
CA ASP A 45 -23.97 -4.98 -15.37
C ASP A 45 -23.56 -3.53 -15.09
N PHE A 46 -22.78 -3.29 -14.03
CA PHE A 46 -22.30 -1.96 -13.68
C PHE A 46 -21.36 -1.37 -14.76
N GLY A 47 -20.44 -2.17 -15.27
CA GLY A 47 -19.54 -1.77 -16.37
C GLY A 47 -20.29 -1.48 -17.66
N GLY A 48 -21.27 -2.32 -18.00
CA GLY A 48 -22.16 -2.14 -19.16
C GLY A 48 -23.01 -0.87 -19.04
N MET A 49 -23.51 -0.57 -17.84
CA MET A 49 -24.21 0.69 -17.55
C MET A 49 -23.29 1.89 -17.78
N GLY A 50 -22.05 1.88 -17.27
CA GLY A 50 -21.08 2.94 -17.51
C GLY A 50 -20.78 3.16 -19.00
N ALA A 51 -20.57 2.07 -19.74
CA ALA A 51 -20.33 2.11 -21.19
C ALA A 51 -21.54 2.65 -21.96
N GLY A 52 -22.76 2.29 -21.57
CA GLY A 52 -24.00 2.79 -22.18
C GLY A 52 -24.28 4.27 -21.90
N GLN A 53 -23.85 4.79 -20.75
CA GLN A 53 -24.02 6.21 -20.37
C GLN A 53 -22.97 7.13 -21.01
N LEU A 54 -21.77 6.64 -21.29
CA LEU A 54 -20.68 7.43 -21.87
C LEU A 54 -21.07 8.20 -23.15
N PRO A 55 -21.72 7.62 -24.17
CA PRO A 55 -22.12 8.34 -25.38
C PRO A 55 -23.22 9.39 -25.14
N LEU A 56 -23.97 9.29 -24.04
CA LEU A 56 -25.01 10.24 -23.66
C LEU A 56 -24.42 11.45 -22.90
N ALA A 57 -23.23 11.30 -22.32
CA ALA A 57 -22.59 12.35 -21.54
C ALA A 57 -21.87 13.35 -22.46
N SER A 58 -22.13 14.64 -22.26
CA SER A 58 -21.45 15.71 -23.02
C SER A 58 -19.94 15.72 -22.73
N PRO A 59 -19.06 15.68 -23.77
CA PRO A 59 -17.60 15.65 -23.61
C PRO A 59 -17.00 16.82 -22.81
N LYS A 60 -17.75 17.93 -22.70
CA LYS A 60 -17.30 19.13 -21.97
C LYS A 60 -17.53 19.02 -20.46
N LEU A 61 -18.29 18.03 -19.99
CA LEU A 61 -18.66 17.90 -18.58
C LEU A 61 -17.75 16.93 -17.83
N ALA A 62 -17.61 17.16 -16.52
CA ALA A 62 -16.86 16.28 -15.63
C ALA A 62 -17.38 14.84 -15.63
N LEU A 63 -18.70 14.64 -15.79
CA LEU A 63 -19.31 13.31 -15.86
C LEU A 63 -18.78 12.48 -17.03
N HIS A 64 -18.60 13.08 -18.22
CA HIS A 64 -18.06 12.36 -19.36
C HIS A 64 -16.63 11.89 -19.08
N ARG A 65 -15.79 12.74 -18.48
CA ARG A 65 -14.42 12.36 -18.09
C ARG A 65 -14.40 11.22 -17.08
N ALA A 66 -15.30 11.26 -16.09
CA ALA A 66 -15.43 10.20 -15.09
C ALA A 66 -15.89 8.86 -15.71
N LEU A 67 -16.89 8.89 -16.59
CA LEU A 67 -17.35 7.70 -17.31
C LEU A 67 -16.30 7.16 -18.27
N GLN A 68 -15.61 8.04 -19.00
CA GLN A 68 -14.52 7.65 -19.91
C GLN A 68 -13.43 6.91 -19.15
N TYR A 69 -12.98 7.49 -18.03
CA TYR A 69 -12.00 6.86 -17.15
C TYR A 69 -12.52 5.51 -16.61
N ALA A 70 -13.74 5.48 -16.07
CA ALA A 70 -14.30 4.24 -15.52
C ALA A 70 -14.39 3.11 -16.56
N VAL A 71 -14.78 3.43 -17.80
CA VAL A 71 -14.89 2.46 -18.91
C VAL A 71 -13.52 2.01 -19.39
N GLU A 72 -12.58 2.94 -19.57
CA GLU A 72 -11.21 2.64 -20.01
C GLU A 72 -10.49 1.70 -19.03
N PHE A 73 -10.67 1.93 -17.73
CA PHE A 73 -10.01 1.14 -16.69
C PHE A 73 -10.84 -0.06 -16.20
N TRP A 74 -12.08 -0.24 -16.67
CA TRP A 74 -12.96 -1.33 -16.24
C TRP A 74 -12.32 -2.74 -16.37
N PRO A 75 -11.60 -3.07 -17.46
CA PRO A 75 -10.94 -4.37 -17.59
C PRO A 75 -9.94 -4.66 -16.46
N TYR A 76 -9.27 -3.64 -15.92
CA TYR A 76 -8.34 -3.82 -14.81
C TYR A 76 -9.06 -4.10 -13.49
N VAL A 77 -10.23 -3.49 -13.27
CA VAL A 77 -11.06 -3.76 -12.10
C VAL A 77 -11.56 -5.21 -12.12
N MET A 78 -11.89 -5.73 -13.31
CA MET A 78 -12.34 -7.12 -13.49
C MET A 78 -11.27 -8.17 -13.14
N ASN A 79 -9.98 -7.81 -13.08
CA ASN A 79 -8.91 -8.73 -12.68
C ASN A 79 -9.10 -9.30 -11.27
N VAL A 80 -9.85 -8.61 -10.40
CA VAL A 80 -10.22 -9.11 -9.05
C VAL A 80 -10.98 -10.45 -9.09
N LEU A 81 -11.61 -10.76 -10.22
CA LEU A 81 -12.32 -12.01 -10.46
C LEU A 81 -11.37 -13.15 -10.87
N GLU A 82 -10.17 -12.82 -11.35
CA GLU A 82 -9.20 -13.80 -11.84
C GLU A 82 -8.31 -14.37 -10.74
N ASP A 83 -8.14 -13.63 -9.64
CA ASP A 83 -7.35 -14.04 -8.49
C ASP A 83 -8.04 -13.67 -7.16
N GLY A 84 -8.31 -14.67 -6.32
CA GLY A 84 -8.91 -14.50 -5.00
C GLY A 84 -8.00 -13.83 -3.97
N HIS A 85 -6.70 -13.70 -4.25
CA HIS A 85 -5.78 -12.92 -3.42
C HIS A 85 -5.99 -11.41 -3.56
N LEU A 86 -6.63 -10.95 -4.63
CA LEU A 86 -6.86 -9.53 -4.88
C LEU A 86 -8.04 -9.00 -4.06
N GLU A 87 -7.86 -7.80 -3.51
CA GLU A 87 -8.92 -7.06 -2.83
C GLU A 87 -9.69 -6.19 -3.83
N LEU A 88 -11.02 -6.12 -3.71
CA LEU A 88 -11.85 -5.26 -4.56
C LEU A 88 -11.63 -3.77 -4.26
N SER A 89 -11.23 -3.46 -3.01
CA SER A 89 -10.92 -2.09 -2.59
C SER A 89 -9.43 -1.88 -2.44
N ASN A 90 -8.96 -0.67 -2.75
CA ASN A 90 -7.59 -0.22 -2.50
C ASN A 90 -7.37 0.25 -1.05
N ASN A 91 -8.33 0.01 -0.13
CA ASN A 91 -8.31 0.55 1.24
C ASN A 91 -6.99 0.25 1.97
N VAL A 92 -6.43 -0.94 1.78
CA VAL A 92 -5.14 -1.34 2.38
C VAL A 92 -4.00 -0.46 1.88
N ALA A 93 -3.96 -0.21 0.57
CA ALA A 93 -2.96 0.67 -0.05
C ALA A 93 -3.15 2.13 0.37
N GLU A 94 -4.39 2.61 0.47
CA GLU A 94 -4.69 3.98 0.94
C GLU A 94 -4.31 4.18 2.41
N GLN A 95 -4.61 3.18 3.26
CA GLN A 95 -4.20 3.16 4.67
C GLN A 95 -2.68 3.24 4.80
N ALA A 96 -1.95 2.43 4.02
CA ALA A 96 -0.49 2.48 3.95
C ALA A 96 0.06 3.85 3.52
N GLN A 97 -0.60 4.52 2.57
CA GLN A 97 -0.17 5.84 2.10
C GLN A 97 -0.51 6.99 3.05
N ARG A 98 -1.44 6.77 4.01
CA ARG A 98 -1.92 7.80 4.94
C ARG A 98 -0.79 8.45 5.73
N ILE A 99 0.24 7.69 6.10
CA ILE A 99 1.37 8.17 6.89
C ILE A 99 2.12 9.26 6.14
N PHE A 100 2.40 9.03 4.87
CA PHE A 100 3.06 10.01 4.01
C PHE A 100 2.17 11.26 3.81
N VAL A 101 0.87 11.05 3.60
CA VAL A 101 -0.11 12.14 3.40
C VAL A 101 -0.24 13.06 4.62
N VAL A 102 -0.11 12.50 5.83
CA VAL A 102 -0.11 13.32 7.05
C VAL A 102 1.28 13.90 7.33
N GLY A 103 2.35 13.13 7.14
CA GLY A 103 3.74 13.58 7.30
C GLY A 103 4.05 14.83 6.47
N ARG A 104 3.66 14.86 5.19
CA ARG A 104 3.85 16.05 4.33
C ARG A 104 3.20 17.35 4.84
N LYS A 105 2.16 17.25 5.69
CA LYS A 105 1.57 18.45 6.32
C LYS A 105 2.44 19.01 7.44
N ASN A 106 3.28 18.17 8.04
CA ASN A 106 4.16 18.51 9.17
C ASN A 106 5.60 18.81 8.73
N TRP A 107 6.01 18.39 7.52
CA TRP A 107 7.33 18.67 6.95
C TRP A 107 7.39 20.04 6.26
N LEU A 108 7.24 21.10 7.05
CA LEU A 108 7.09 22.49 6.59
C LEU A 108 8.23 23.03 5.69
N PHE A 109 9.37 22.36 5.64
CA PHE A 109 10.55 22.75 4.83
C PHE A 109 11.01 21.69 3.81
N SER A 110 10.23 20.62 3.62
CA SER A 110 10.51 19.57 2.62
C SER A 110 9.78 19.83 1.31
N ASP A 111 10.29 20.76 0.50
CA ASP A 111 9.66 21.16 -0.79
C ASP A 111 10.44 20.70 -2.04
N ALA A 112 11.51 19.92 -1.87
CA ALA A 112 12.29 19.42 -2.99
C ALA A 112 11.64 18.17 -3.63
N PRO A 113 11.34 18.16 -4.95
CA PRO A 113 10.80 16.97 -5.63
C PRO A 113 11.68 15.72 -5.47
N ARG A 114 13.01 15.89 -5.39
CA ARG A 114 13.96 14.81 -5.12
C ARG A 114 13.78 14.21 -3.72
N GLY A 115 13.56 15.06 -2.70
CA GLY A 115 13.31 14.62 -1.33
C GLY A 115 11.98 13.87 -1.20
N ALA A 116 10.94 14.34 -1.89
CA ALA A 116 9.65 13.65 -1.96
C ALA A 116 9.77 12.26 -2.58
N ARG A 117 10.53 12.13 -3.68
CA ARG A 117 10.78 10.84 -4.34
C ARG A 117 11.58 9.87 -3.45
N ALA A 118 12.64 10.36 -2.79
CA ALA A 118 13.43 9.53 -1.88
C ALA A 118 12.60 9.05 -0.68
N SER A 119 11.80 9.94 -0.10
CA SER A 119 10.89 9.59 1.00
C SER A 119 9.88 8.53 0.56
N ALA A 120 9.22 8.71 -0.59
CA ALA A 120 8.26 7.74 -1.12
C ALA A 120 8.88 6.35 -1.37
N ALA A 121 10.14 6.30 -1.80
CA ALA A 121 10.88 5.03 -1.94
C ALA A 121 11.07 4.34 -0.58
N ILE A 122 11.56 5.05 0.43
CA ILE A 122 11.78 4.50 1.77
C ILE A 122 10.46 4.03 2.41
N TYR A 123 9.40 4.83 2.31
CA TYR A 123 8.06 4.45 2.80
C TYR A 123 7.52 3.20 2.10
N SER A 124 7.72 3.09 0.79
CA SER A 124 7.33 1.90 0.04
C SER A 124 8.06 0.65 0.53
N VAL A 125 9.39 0.73 0.68
CA VAL A 125 10.21 -0.40 1.17
C VAL A 125 9.81 -0.81 2.59
N THR A 126 9.71 0.16 3.50
CA THR A 126 9.38 -0.12 4.91
C THR A 126 7.96 -0.68 5.08
N THR A 127 6.98 -0.13 4.35
CA THR A 127 5.60 -0.64 4.38
C THR A 127 5.52 -2.05 3.82
N THR A 128 6.24 -2.32 2.72
CA THR A 128 6.28 -3.67 2.13
C THR A 128 6.94 -4.67 3.08
N ALA A 129 8.01 -4.27 3.77
CA ALA A 129 8.66 -5.09 4.79
C ALA A 129 7.69 -5.44 5.94
N LYS A 130 6.95 -4.46 6.47
CA LYS A 130 5.90 -4.69 7.49
C LYS A 130 4.84 -5.67 7.00
N ALA A 131 4.34 -5.48 5.78
CA ALA A 131 3.31 -6.34 5.19
C ALA A 131 3.76 -7.81 5.07
N ASN A 132 5.07 -8.05 4.94
CA ASN A 132 5.69 -9.37 4.89
C ASN A 132 6.15 -9.88 6.27
N GLY A 133 5.82 -9.19 7.38
CA GLY A 133 6.17 -9.61 8.73
C GLY A 133 7.66 -9.41 9.08
N LEU A 134 8.34 -8.48 8.42
CA LEU A 134 9.73 -8.14 8.69
C LEU A 134 9.84 -6.91 9.60
N ASN A 135 10.91 -6.84 10.38
CA ASN A 135 11.33 -5.66 11.10
C ASN A 135 11.88 -4.64 10.08
N PRO A 136 11.22 -3.49 9.86
CA PRO A 136 11.60 -2.57 8.78
C PRO A 136 13.00 -1.98 8.96
N ARG A 137 13.42 -1.75 10.21
CA ARG A 137 14.76 -1.23 10.49
C ARG A 137 15.82 -2.24 10.06
N LEU A 138 15.72 -3.47 10.57
CA LEU A 138 16.71 -4.53 10.30
C LEU A 138 16.74 -4.89 8.82
N TYR A 139 15.57 -4.91 8.17
CA TYR A 139 15.48 -5.17 6.74
C TYR A 139 16.15 -4.07 5.91
N VAL A 140 15.90 -2.79 6.20
CA VAL A 140 16.57 -1.67 5.50
C VAL A 140 18.07 -1.69 5.76
N GLU A 141 18.51 -1.97 6.99
CA GLU A 141 19.92 -2.13 7.32
C GLU A 141 20.56 -3.23 6.47
N TRP A 142 19.94 -4.41 6.42
CA TRP A 142 20.39 -5.51 5.58
C TRP A 142 20.47 -5.15 4.09
N LEU A 143 19.44 -4.48 3.54
CA LEU A 143 19.46 -4.03 2.15
C LEU A 143 20.64 -3.08 1.89
N LEU A 144 20.87 -2.10 2.77
CA LEU A 144 21.93 -1.12 2.61
C LEU A 144 23.33 -1.71 2.82
N THR A 145 23.45 -2.78 3.61
CA THR A 145 24.72 -3.49 3.81
C THR A 145 25.02 -4.47 2.68
N GLU A 146 24.04 -5.27 2.24
CA GLU A 146 24.30 -6.40 1.36
C GLU A 146 24.07 -6.10 -0.12
N MET A 147 23.09 -5.26 -0.46
CA MET A 147 22.75 -4.98 -1.86
C MET A 147 23.89 -4.29 -2.63
N PRO A 148 24.64 -3.31 -2.06
CA PRO A 148 25.79 -2.73 -2.74
C PRO A 148 26.92 -3.74 -3.02
N ASN A 149 26.98 -4.81 -2.23
CA ASN A 149 27.97 -5.89 -2.36
C ASN A 149 27.52 -7.00 -3.32
N ALA A 150 26.30 -6.94 -3.86
CA ALA A 150 25.72 -7.97 -4.72
C ALA A 150 26.17 -7.91 -6.18
N GLY A 151 27.00 -6.92 -6.55
CA GLY A 151 27.45 -6.72 -7.93
C GLY A 151 26.40 -6.00 -8.78
N GLU A 152 26.17 -6.49 -10.00
CA GLU A 152 25.19 -5.89 -10.91
C GLU A 152 23.75 -6.20 -10.47
N LEU A 153 22.92 -5.17 -10.35
CA LEU A 153 21.53 -5.26 -9.94
C LEU A 153 20.64 -5.69 -11.12
N THR A 154 20.77 -6.94 -11.53
CA THR A 154 19.83 -7.62 -12.43
C THR A 154 18.51 -7.92 -11.72
N ASP A 155 17.45 -8.19 -12.48
CA ASP A 155 16.12 -8.50 -11.92
C ASP A 155 16.21 -9.71 -10.96
N GLU A 156 16.99 -10.74 -11.29
CA GLU A 156 17.18 -11.91 -10.42
C GLU A 156 17.91 -11.57 -9.12
N VAL A 157 18.89 -10.66 -9.17
CA VAL A 157 19.59 -10.19 -7.97
C VAL A 157 18.64 -9.38 -7.11
N VAL A 158 17.87 -8.47 -7.69
CA VAL A 158 16.87 -7.65 -6.98
C VAL A 158 15.79 -8.53 -6.35
N ASP A 159 15.30 -9.54 -7.06
CA ASP A 159 14.32 -10.51 -6.55
C ASP A 159 14.84 -11.25 -5.31
N SER A 160 16.15 -11.54 -5.28
CA SER A 160 16.78 -12.15 -4.10
C SER A 160 16.78 -11.23 -2.86
N PHE A 161 16.57 -9.93 -3.03
CA PHE A 161 16.48 -8.96 -1.94
C PHE A 161 15.05 -8.60 -1.58
N LEU A 162 14.03 -9.12 -2.26
CA LEU A 162 12.64 -8.77 -1.95
C LEU A 162 12.19 -9.34 -0.59
N PRO A 163 11.18 -8.73 0.07
CA PRO A 163 10.79 -9.10 1.43
C PRO A 163 10.30 -10.54 1.61
N TRP A 164 9.85 -11.17 0.53
CA TRP A 164 9.39 -12.56 0.49
C TRP A 164 10.47 -13.55 0.05
N SER A 165 11.70 -13.09 -0.16
CA SER A 165 12.81 -13.95 -0.56
C SER A 165 13.33 -14.79 0.60
N ASP A 166 13.74 -16.03 0.31
CA ASP A 166 14.40 -16.92 1.27
C ASP A 166 15.76 -16.39 1.74
N ARG A 167 16.34 -15.42 1.02
CA ARG A 167 17.63 -14.79 1.37
C ARG A 167 17.52 -13.87 2.59
N VAL A 168 16.32 -13.40 2.92
CA VAL A 168 16.11 -12.46 4.03
C VAL A 168 16.54 -13.13 5.35
N PRO A 169 17.46 -12.52 6.13
CA PRO A 169 17.94 -13.10 7.37
C PRO A 169 16.81 -13.37 8.37
N GLU A 170 16.90 -14.48 9.10
CA GLU A 170 15.94 -14.81 10.17
C GLU A 170 15.86 -13.71 11.24
N SER A 171 16.96 -12.99 11.49
CA SER A 171 16.98 -11.84 12.41
C SER A 171 16.06 -10.70 11.98
N CYS A 172 15.74 -10.59 10.68
CA CYS A 172 14.81 -9.59 10.17
C CYS A 172 13.35 -9.99 10.35
N LYS A 173 13.04 -11.27 10.61
CA LYS A 173 11.66 -11.74 10.74
C LYS A 173 11.12 -11.42 12.13
N LEU A 174 9.94 -10.82 12.19
CA LEU A 174 9.23 -10.58 13.45
C LEU A 174 8.64 -11.90 13.97
N ASP A 175 8.46 -12.00 15.29
CA ASP A 175 7.65 -13.07 15.85
C ASP A 175 6.19 -12.96 15.35
N PRO A 176 5.45 -14.07 15.21
CA PRO A 176 4.11 -14.04 14.61
C PRO A 176 3.13 -13.09 15.30
N ALA A 177 3.24 -12.91 16.62
CA ALA A 177 2.37 -11.99 17.37
C ALA A 177 2.74 -10.53 17.09
N ALA A 178 4.02 -10.18 17.06
CA ALA A 178 4.48 -8.86 16.65
C ALA A 178 4.22 -8.57 15.17
N ALA A 179 4.27 -9.57 14.30
CA ALA A 179 3.96 -9.43 12.88
C ALA A 179 2.46 -9.10 12.66
N GLU A 180 1.55 -9.81 13.35
CA GLU A 180 0.12 -9.47 13.29
C GLU A 180 -0.14 -8.09 13.90
N LYS A 181 0.50 -7.78 15.04
CA LYS A 181 0.41 -6.45 15.63
C LYS A 181 0.95 -5.35 14.69
N ALA A 182 2.04 -5.61 13.96
CA ALA A 182 2.62 -4.65 13.01
C ALA A 182 1.74 -4.43 11.77
N LYS A 183 0.88 -5.39 11.41
CA LYS A 183 -0.15 -5.23 10.37
C LYS A 183 -1.35 -4.42 10.88
N GLU A 184 -1.68 -4.54 12.15
CA GLU A 184 -2.79 -3.83 12.80
C GLU A 184 -2.42 -2.43 13.30
N MET A 185 -1.14 -2.20 13.61
CA MET A 185 -0.69 -0.98 14.27
C MET A 185 -1.05 0.22 13.37
N PRO A 186 -1.91 1.14 13.86
CA PRO A 186 -1.94 2.46 13.27
C PRO A 186 -0.52 2.99 13.45
N ASP A 187 0.14 3.31 12.33
CA ASP A 187 1.46 3.90 12.37
C ASP A 187 1.36 5.26 13.06
N ASP A 188 1.47 5.23 14.40
CA ASP A 188 1.64 6.39 15.23
C ASP A 188 2.84 7.14 14.69
N PHE A 189 2.67 8.45 14.52
CA PHE A 189 3.67 9.29 13.90
C PHE A 189 5.03 9.08 14.57
N ILE A 190 6.08 8.90 13.76
CA ILE A 190 7.46 9.16 14.18
C ILE A 190 7.60 10.70 14.33
N ILE A 191 6.87 11.27 15.29
CA ILE A 191 7.05 12.63 15.79
C ILE A 191 6.92 12.58 17.32
N ASN A 192 7.41 11.49 17.92
CA ASN A 192 7.95 11.55 19.27
C ASN A 192 9.48 11.48 19.14
N ILE A 193 10.01 12.37 18.30
CA ILE A 193 11.41 12.72 18.44
C ILE A 193 11.46 13.50 19.74
N ASP A 194 12.17 12.96 20.71
CA ASP A 194 12.57 13.71 21.89
C ASP A 194 13.23 15.01 21.40
N PRO A 195 12.64 16.19 21.67
CA PRO A 195 13.23 17.46 21.21
C PRO A 195 14.67 17.63 21.72
N ASP A 196 15.03 16.98 22.83
CA ASP A 196 16.36 17.02 23.42
C ASP A 196 17.38 16.15 22.63
N ALA A 197 16.92 15.25 21.74
CA ALA A 197 17.81 14.37 20.95
C ALA A 197 18.65 15.11 19.89
N PHE A 198 18.36 16.38 19.62
CA PHE A 198 19.10 17.21 18.66
C PHE A 198 19.85 18.37 19.31
N ASP A 199 19.76 18.57 20.63
CA ASP A 199 20.45 19.66 21.32
C ASP A 199 21.97 19.41 21.42
N ASP A 200 22.39 18.15 21.44
CA ASP A 200 23.81 17.77 21.57
C ASP A 200 24.65 18.03 20.30
N GLU A 201 24.02 18.14 19.12
CA GLU A 201 24.74 18.34 17.84
C GLU A 201 24.91 19.83 17.47
N MET A 202 24.08 20.72 18.03
CA MET A 202 24.17 22.18 17.81
C MET A 202 25.15 22.86 18.77
N ALA A 203 25.47 22.25 19.91
CA ALA A 203 26.48 22.75 20.84
C ALA A 203 27.91 22.54 20.31
N ASN A 204 28.18 21.39 19.69
CA ASN A 204 29.55 21.04 19.26
C ASN A 204 30.01 21.76 17.98
N ASN A 205 29.09 22.20 17.12
CA ASN A 205 29.43 22.95 15.90
C ASN A 205 29.57 24.47 16.10
N ALA A 206 29.27 24.98 17.31
CA ALA A 206 29.46 26.39 17.66
C ALA A 206 30.82 26.67 18.32
N GLU A 207 31.56 25.64 18.78
CA GLU A 207 32.87 25.80 19.41
C GLU A 207 34.06 25.49 18.49
N GLU A 208 33.88 24.83 17.35
CA GLU A 208 34.96 24.55 16.36
C GLU A 208 34.89 25.45 15.11
N GLY A 209 34.63 26.74 15.33
CA GLY A 209 34.58 27.78 14.29
C GLY A 209 35.40 29.02 14.64
N LEU A 210 36.72 28.86 14.79
CA LEU A 210 37.74 29.91 14.66
C LEU A 210 38.87 29.41 13.75
#